data_AF-A0A174JM71-F1
#
_entry.id   AF-A0A174JM71-F1
#
_cell.length_a   1.000
_cell.length_b   1.000
_cell.length_c   1.000
_cell.angle_alpha   90.00
_cell.angle_beta   90.00
_cell.angle_gamma   90.00
#
_symmetry.space_group_name_H-M   'P 1'
#
loop_
_entity.id
_entity.type
_entity.pdbx_description
1 polymer ?
#
loop_
_entity_poly.entity_id
_entity_poly.type
_entity_poly.pdbx_seq_one_letter_code
_entity_poly.pdbx_strand_id
1 'polypeptide(L)'
;MSKITERAVEEENTVEVYESDIDLYLHLYEEEKKVKCYDINQMRWNSVLMYIYRHVFKPIDNPSNIRHRSNSTINYNDPDMINSICDHYINLCYEYGKEISIAGFSKLTGIDESTIYAWANSETRSYVYYDLEGDVIPDIAYWKMRHQGEEYRQKLSSAHSDIYKKLSNERETCLTAMTLQGNIGALAKGKIEKGWVEGSLVLHREQDGNATRTAEQIASDYQEPKQLPDKDF
;
A
#
# COMPACT_ATOMS: atom_id res chain seq x y z
N MET A 1 -5.47 56.65 -20.31
CA MET A 1 -4.57 56.35 -19.18
C MET A 1 -5.32 55.38 -18.27
N SER A 2 -5.12 54.07 -18.46
CA SER A 2 -5.83 53.02 -17.71
C SER A 2 -5.23 52.87 -16.32
N LYS A 3 -6.06 52.87 -15.28
CA LYS A 3 -5.66 52.56 -13.90
C LYS A 3 -5.30 51.08 -13.83
N ILE A 4 -4.05 50.77 -13.53
CA ILE A 4 -3.64 49.43 -13.10
C ILE A 4 -3.93 49.37 -11.60
N THR A 5 -4.99 48.67 -11.23
CA THR A 5 -5.19 48.22 -9.85
C THR A 5 -4.38 46.94 -9.65
N GLU A 6 -3.21 47.08 -9.04
CA GLU A 6 -2.48 45.96 -8.47
C GLU A 6 -3.26 45.46 -7.24
N ARG A 7 -3.69 44.19 -7.29
CA ARG A 7 -4.23 43.49 -6.13
C ARG A 7 -3.07 42.73 -5.52
N ALA A 8 -2.51 43.26 -4.43
CA ALA A 8 -1.61 42.50 -3.57
C ALA A 8 -2.40 41.29 -3.04
N VAL A 9 -1.98 40.08 -3.42
CA VAL A 9 -2.40 38.86 -2.73
C VAL A 9 -1.36 38.68 -1.63
N GLU A 10 -1.74 38.99 -0.40
CA GLU A 10 -0.99 38.58 0.78
C GLU A 10 -1.13 37.06 0.86
N GLU A 11 -0.15 36.32 0.34
CA GLU A 11 0.01 34.90 0.69
C GLU A 11 0.44 34.87 2.16
N GLU A 12 -0.50 34.52 3.04
CA GLU A 12 -0.18 34.14 4.41
C GLU A 12 0.86 33.02 4.36
N ASN A 13 2.07 33.29 4.83
CA ASN A 13 3.11 32.27 5.01
C ASN A 13 2.69 31.32 6.14
N THR A 14 1.79 30.39 5.84
CA THR A 14 1.47 29.27 6.71
C THR A 14 2.61 28.26 6.56
N VAL A 15 3.40 28.07 7.61
CA VAL A 15 4.41 27.02 7.65
C VAL A 15 3.69 25.70 7.88
N GLU A 16 3.57 24.90 6.82
CA GLU A 16 3.06 23.53 6.93
C GLU A 16 4.15 22.62 7.46
N VAL A 17 3.82 21.84 8.50
CA VAL A 17 4.74 20.89 9.14
C VAL A 17 4.30 19.49 8.75
N TYR A 18 5.22 18.72 8.17
CA TYR A 18 5.02 17.34 7.75
C TYR A 18 5.72 16.38 8.70
N GLU A 19 5.12 15.22 8.93
CA GLU A 19 5.70 14.16 9.78
C GLU A 19 6.90 13.49 9.11
N SER A 20 6.87 13.38 7.78
CA SER A 20 7.96 12.79 7.00
C SER A 20 8.12 13.44 5.62
N ASP A 21 9.29 13.23 5.00
CA ASP A 21 9.52 13.61 3.61
C ASP A 21 8.57 12.87 2.64
N ILE A 22 8.08 11.68 3.03
CA ILE A 22 7.09 10.94 2.24
C ILE A 22 5.79 11.74 2.16
N ASP A 23 5.30 12.27 3.29
CA ASP A 23 4.09 13.08 3.35
C ASP A 23 4.25 14.40 2.58
N LEU A 24 5.42 15.04 2.73
CA LEU A 24 5.76 16.25 1.98
C LEU A 24 5.66 16.02 0.47
N TYR A 25 6.33 14.98 -0.05
CA TYR A 25 6.33 14.71 -1.50
C TYR A 25 5.01 14.14 -2.02
N LEU A 26 4.18 13.54 -1.16
CA LEU A 26 2.81 13.21 -1.50
C LEU A 26 1.99 14.50 -1.70
N HIS A 27 2.07 15.45 -0.77
CA HIS A 27 1.35 16.71 -0.89
C HIS A 27 1.82 17.54 -2.10
N LEU A 28 3.14 17.66 -2.31
CA LEU A 28 3.70 18.32 -3.49
C LEU A 28 3.21 17.69 -4.81
N TYR A 29 3.01 16.37 -4.85
CA TYR A 29 2.42 15.71 -6.03
C TYR A 29 0.98 16.16 -6.26
N GLU A 30 0.17 16.25 -5.20
CA GLU A 30 -1.21 16.74 -5.29
C GLU A 30 -1.26 18.18 -5.86
N GLU A 31 -0.38 19.05 -5.37
CA GLU A 31 -0.28 20.44 -5.80
C GLU A 31 0.17 20.56 -7.25
N GLU A 32 1.27 19.89 -7.62
CA GLU A 32 1.86 19.98 -8.97
C GLU A 32 0.89 19.44 -10.02
N LYS A 33 0.21 18.32 -9.71
CA LYS A 33 -0.70 17.65 -10.65
C LYS A 33 -2.13 18.13 -10.53
N LYS A 34 -2.46 18.96 -9.53
CA LYS A 34 -3.82 19.45 -9.24
C LYS A 34 -4.83 18.31 -9.10
N VAL A 35 -4.44 17.28 -8.34
CA VAL A 35 -5.27 16.10 -8.07
C VAL A 35 -5.25 15.78 -6.59
N LYS A 36 -6.33 15.18 -6.09
CA LYS A 36 -6.34 14.61 -4.74
C LYS A 36 -6.04 13.13 -4.80
N CYS A 37 -5.08 12.68 -4.01
CA CYS A 37 -4.64 11.29 -3.94
C CYS A 37 -5.78 10.35 -3.53
N TYR A 38 -6.81 10.83 -2.81
CA TYR A 38 -8.03 10.06 -2.55
C TYR A 38 -8.76 9.66 -3.84
N ASP A 39 -8.83 10.54 -4.83
CA ASP A 39 -9.67 10.35 -6.04
C ASP A 39 -8.98 9.61 -7.18
N ILE A 40 -7.66 9.43 -7.10
CA ILE A 40 -6.91 8.79 -8.19
C ILE A 40 -7.05 7.26 -8.17
N ASN A 41 -7.07 6.66 -9.35
CA ASN A 41 -7.07 5.21 -9.50
C ASN A 41 -5.73 4.56 -9.10
N GLN A 42 -5.72 3.24 -8.96
CA GLN A 42 -4.53 2.47 -8.54
C GLN A 42 -3.31 2.66 -9.47
N MET A 43 -3.53 2.87 -10.78
CA MET A 43 -2.43 3.12 -11.73
C MET A 43 -1.76 4.47 -11.47
N ARG A 44 -2.55 5.52 -11.21
CA ARG A 44 -2.02 6.83 -10.83
C ARG A 44 -1.40 6.81 -9.44
N TRP A 45 -1.95 6.04 -8.50
CA TRP A 45 -1.33 5.82 -7.19
C TRP A 45 0.09 5.26 -7.33
N ASN A 46 0.30 4.28 -8.21
CA ASN A 46 1.65 3.79 -8.51
C ASN A 46 2.59 4.91 -9.02
N SER A 47 2.07 5.90 -9.77
CA SER A 47 2.84 7.07 -10.18
C SER A 47 3.20 7.99 -9.01
N VAL A 48 2.34 8.10 -7.99
CA VAL A 48 2.63 8.84 -6.75
C VAL A 48 3.79 8.18 -6.02
N LEU A 49 3.72 6.86 -5.80
CA LEU A 49 4.79 6.11 -5.13
C LEU A 49 6.14 6.26 -5.84
N MET A 50 6.15 6.21 -7.18
CA MET A 50 7.35 6.44 -7.98
C MET A 50 7.83 7.91 -7.95
N TYR A 51 6.93 8.87 -7.74
CA TYR A 51 7.30 10.27 -7.55
C TYR A 51 8.00 10.45 -6.21
N ILE A 52 7.44 9.91 -5.12
CA ILE A 52 8.04 9.92 -3.78
C ILE A 52 9.42 9.25 -3.81
N TYR A 53 9.53 8.05 -4.40
CA TYR A 53 10.80 7.35 -4.55
C TYR A 53 11.90 8.23 -5.17
N ARG A 54 11.59 8.95 -6.26
CA ARG A 54 12.56 9.79 -6.96
C ARG A 54 13.01 11.01 -6.16
N HIS A 55 12.28 11.43 -5.15
CA HIS A 55 12.61 12.63 -4.39
C HIS A 55 13.16 12.30 -3.00
N VAL A 56 12.54 11.36 -2.30
CA VAL A 56 12.95 10.94 -0.95
C VAL A 56 14.13 9.98 -1.00
N PHE A 57 14.02 8.96 -1.86
CA PHE A 57 14.95 7.82 -1.83
C PHE A 57 15.98 7.84 -2.95
N LYS A 58 15.72 8.54 -4.06
CA LYS A 58 16.64 8.66 -5.20
C LYS A 58 16.70 10.09 -5.76
N PRO A 59 17.03 11.11 -4.93
CA PRO A 59 17.15 12.48 -5.42
C PRO A 59 18.20 12.58 -6.52
N ILE A 60 17.81 13.18 -7.64
CA ILE A 60 18.62 13.30 -8.88
C ILE A 60 19.93 14.07 -8.62
N ASP A 61 19.91 15.01 -7.68
CA ASP A 61 21.00 15.97 -7.44
C ASP A 61 21.96 15.57 -6.31
N ASN A 62 21.91 14.32 -5.81
CA ASN A 62 22.78 13.93 -4.69
C ASN A 62 24.22 13.65 -5.16
N PRO A 63 25.23 14.46 -4.77
CA PRO A 63 26.61 14.30 -5.23
C PRO A 63 27.27 12.98 -4.79
N SER A 64 26.73 12.29 -3.76
CA SER A 64 27.19 10.95 -3.38
C SER A 64 26.84 9.87 -4.41
N ASN A 65 25.82 10.11 -5.27
CA ASN A 65 25.44 9.21 -6.37
C ASN A 65 26.50 9.16 -7.49
N ILE A 66 27.47 10.10 -7.51
CA ILE A 66 28.53 10.16 -8.52
C ILE A 66 29.69 9.21 -8.17
N ARG A 67 29.95 8.94 -6.89
CA ARG A 67 31.14 8.18 -6.44
C ARG A 67 30.87 6.73 -6.04
N HIS A 68 29.67 6.43 -5.52
CA HIS A 68 29.28 5.07 -5.19
C HIS A 68 28.01 4.75 -5.94
N ARG A 69 28.04 3.68 -6.72
CA ARG A 69 26.95 3.21 -7.60
C ARG A 69 25.74 2.67 -6.80
N SER A 70 25.48 3.18 -5.59
CA SER A 70 24.27 2.91 -4.80
C SER A 70 23.28 4.03 -5.08
N ASN A 71 22.39 3.78 -6.03
CA ASN A 71 21.45 4.76 -6.58
C ASN A 71 20.24 5.04 -5.67
N SER A 72 20.31 4.78 -4.35
CA SER A 72 19.21 4.96 -3.39
C SER A 72 19.77 5.33 -2.01
N THR A 73 19.08 6.20 -1.27
CA THR A 73 19.39 6.56 0.12
C THR A 73 18.91 5.50 1.11
N ILE A 74 18.11 4.52 0.66
CA ILE A 74 17.66 3.40 1.49
C ILE A 74 18.81 2.42 1.72
N ASN A 75 19.18 2.22 2.99
CA ASN A 75 19.99 1.11 3.43
C ASN A 75 19.16 -0.19 3.54
N TYR A 76 19.24 -1.06 2.54
CA TYR A 76 18.48 -2.32 2.52
C TYR A 76 18.88 -3.32 3.63
N ASN A 77 20.02 -3.09 4.30
CA ASN A 77 20.50 -3.92 5.39
C ASN A 77 19.99 -3.45 6.77
N ASP A 78 19.28 -2.32 6.83
CA ASP A 78 18.66 -1.79 8.04
C ASP A 78 17.18 -2.20 8.08
N PRO A 79 16.82 -3.30 8.77
CA PRO A 79 15.46 -3.78 8.80
C PRO A 79 14.53 -2.85 9.60
N ASP A 80 15.03 -2.11 10.59
CA ASP A 80 14.17 -1.24 11.41
C ASP A 80 13.70 -0.03 10.59
N MET A 81 14.61 0.55 9.80
CA MET A 81 14.27 1.58 8.83
C MET A 81 13.27 1.07 7.78
N ILE A 82 13.50 -0.11 7.19
CA ILE A 82 12.56 -0.70 6.20
C ILE A 82 11.21 -0.99 6.84
N ASN A 83 11.19 -1.46 8.09
CA ASN A 83 9.95 -1.72 8.81
C ASN A 83 9.17 -0.43 9.05
N SER A 84 9.84 0.66 9.44
CA SER A 84 9.21 1.97 9.60
C SER A 84 8.60 2.49 8.28
N ILE A 85 9.32 2.33 7.16
CA ILE A 85 8.80 2.69 5.83
C ILE A 85 7.62 1.80 5.44
N CYS A 86 7.65 0.50 5.79
CA CYS A 86 6.54 -0.43 5.56
C CYS A 86 5.29 0.00 6.33
N ASP A 87 5.44 0.32 7.61
CA ASP A 87 4.33 0.80 8.45
C ASP A 87 3.73 2.10 7.89
N HIS A 88 4.58 3.03 7.46
CA HIS A 88 4.13 4.28 6.83
C HIS A 88 3.41 4.04 5.48
N TYR A 89 3.92 3.14 4.63
CA TYR A 89 3.26 2.75 3.38
C TYR A 89 1.87 2.14 3.60
N ILE A 90 1.76 1.24 4.58
CA ILE A 90 0.49 0.61 4.96
C ILE A 90 -0.51 1.68 5.41
N ASN A 91 -0.09 2.61 6.26
CA ASN A 91 -0.93 3.72 6.72
C ASN A 91 -1.41 4.60 5.57
N LEU A 92 -0.52 4.98 4.64
CA LEU A 92 -0.91 5.74 3.45
C LEU A 92 -1.96 5.00 2.62
N CYS A 93 -1.78 3.70 2.39
CA CYS A 93 -2.76 2.94 1.63
C CYS A 93 -4.12 2.88 2.33
N TYR A 94 -4.16 2.71 3.66
CA TYR A 94 -5.41 2.73 4.40
C TYR A 94 -6.08 4.11 4.36
N GLU A 95 -5.32 5.18 4.58
CA GLU A 95 -5.82 6.55 4.60
C GLU A 95 -6.42 6.92 3.23
N TYR A 96 -5.68 6.70 2.14
CA TYR A 96 -6.11 7.08 0.80
C TYR A 96 -7.00 6.05 0.08
N GLY A 97 -7.41 4.98 0.77
CA GLY A 97 -8.24 3.91 0.22
C GLY A 97 -7.58 3.17 -0.96
N LYS A 98 -6.26 2.98 -0.91
CA LYS A 98 -5.45 2.36 -1.95
C LYS A 98 -5.08 0.93 -1.61
N GLU A 99 -4.82 0.14 -2.64
CA GLU A 99 -4.43 -1.25 -2.46
C GLU A 99 -3.02 -1.35 -1.85
N ILE A 100 -2.92 -2.09 -0.74
CA ILE A 100 -1.64 -2.53 -0.19
C ILE A 100 -1.09 -3.65 -1.08
N SER A 101 0.09 -3.45 -1.69
CA SER A 101 0.70 -4.46 -2.56
C SER A 101 2.23 -4.44 -2.47
N ILE A 102 2.84 -5.61 -2.69
CA ILE A 102 4.31 -5.75 -2.78
C ILE A 102 4.85 -4.89 -3.93
N ALA A 103 4.15 -4.86 -5.06
CA ALA A 103 4.51 -4.02 -6.20
C ALA A 103 4.40 -2.51 -5.90
N GLY A 104 3.48 -2.10 -5.03
CA GLY A 104 3.38 -0.71 -4.56
C GLY A 104 4.53 -0.37 -3.63
N PHE A 105 4.81 -1.21 -2.63
CA PHE A 105 5.94 -1.05 -1.72
C PHE A 105 7.29 -1.01 -2.47
N SER A 106 7.45 -1.85 -3.48
CA SER A 106 8.61 -1.83 -4.39
C SER A 106 8.75 -0.49 -5.14
N LYS A 107 7.64 0.08 -5.64
CA LYS A 107 7.67 1.40 -6.31
C LYS A 107 8.00 2.56 -5.37
N LEU A 108 7.60 2.47 -4.11
CA LEU A 108 7.91 3.47 -3.08
C LEU A 108 9.37 3.42 -2.67
N THR A 109 9.90 2.22 -2.42
CA THR A 109 11.24 2.02 -1.83
C THR A 109 12.34 1.79 -2.86
N GLY A 110 11.98 1.40 -4.08
CA GLY A 110 12.92 0.94 -5.10
C GLY A 110 13.53 -0.44 -4.82
N ILE A 111 13.11 -1.14 -3.75
CA ILE A 111 13.49 -2.54 -3.50
C ILE A 111 12.80 -3.41 -4.55
N ASP A 112 13.57 -4.25 -5.23
CA ASP A 112 13.02 -5.13 -6.26
C ASP A 112 11.99 -6.11 -5.68
N GLU A 113 10.90 -6.35 -6.40
CA GLU A 113 9.84 -7.27 -5.96
C GLU A 113 10.39 -8.68 -5.66
N SER A 114 11.32 -9.18 -6.49
CA SER A 114 11.93 -10.50 -6.27
C SER A 114 12.72 -10.55 -4.95
N THR A 115 13.35 -9.44 -4.55
CA THR A 115 14.04 -9.34 -3.27
C THR A 115 13.04 -9.39 -2.11
N ILE A 116 11.92 -8.69 -2.22
CA ILE A 116 10.85 -8.72 -1.21
C ILE A 116 10.26 -10.14 -1.10
N TYR A 117 9.99 -10.81 -2.22
CA TYR A 117 9.52 -12.20 -2.20
C TYR A 117 10.56 -13.17 -1.61
N ALA A 118 11.87 -12.96 -1.87
CA ALA A 118 12.93 -13.78 -1.28
C ALA A 118 12.97 -13.71 0.25
N TRP A 119 12.52 -12.60 0.86
CA TRP A 119 12.39 -12.48 2.32
C TRP A 119 11.41 -13.48 2.93
N ALA A 120 10.45 -13.99 2.15
CA ALA A 120 9.57 -15.08 2.57
C ALA A 120 10.34 -16.39 2.80
N ASN A 121 11.29 -16.69 1.92
CA ASN A 121 11.92 -18.02 1.80
C ASN A 121 13.20 -18.16 2.61
N SER A 122 13.65 -17.11 3.30
CA SER A 122 14.79 -17.18 4.24
C SER A 122 16.16 -17.45 3.61
N GLU A 123 16.27 -17.44 2.28
CA GLU A 123 17.50 -17.80 1.55
C GLU A 123 18.65 -16.79 1.76
N THR A 124 18.33 -15.53 2.12
CA THR A 124 19.30 -14.43 2.28
C THR A 124 19.20 -13.73 3.64
N ARG A 125 19.09 -14.50 4.73
CA ARG A 125 19.04 -13.93 6.09
C ARG A 125 20.41 -13.44 6.56
N SER A 126 20.45 -12.22 7.10
CA SER A 126 21.60 -11.74 7.87
C SER A 126 21.71 -12.51 9.20
N TYR A 127 22.91 -12.56 9.79
CA TYR A 127 23.10 -13.12 11.13
C TYR A 127 23.00 -12.02 12.19
N VAL A 128 22.33 -12.33 13.29
CA VAL A 128 22.40 -11.58 14.54
C VAL A 128 23.34 -12.31 15.48
N TYR A 129 24.29 -11.58 16.03
CA TYR A 129 25.29 -12.11 16.94
C TYR A 129 24.93 -11.75 18.37
N TYR A 130 25.19 -12.66 19.29
CA TYR A 130 24.94 -12.51 20.72
C TYR A 130 26.19 -12.90 21.48
N ASP A 131 26.46 -12.22 22.58
CA ASP A 131 27.47 -12.69 23.52
C ASP A 131 26.97 -13.90 24.34
N LEU A 132 27.75 -14.33 25.32
CA LEU A 132 27.38 -15.46 26.19
C LEU A 132 26.29 -15.13 27.20
N GLU A 133 26.14 -13.85 27.56
CA GLU A 133 25.13 -13.32 28.48
C GLU A 133 23.75 -13.19 27.80
N GLY A 134 23.76 -13.10 26.46
CA GLY A 134 22.57 -13.05 25.61
C GLY A 134 22.30 -11.67 25.02
N ASP A 135 23.21 -10.71 25.20
CA ASP A 135 23.08 -9.37 24.64
C ASP A 135 23.47 -9.34 23.16
N VAL A 136 22.78 -8.51 22.38
CA VAL A 136 23.02 -8.39 20.94
C VAL A 136 24.33 -7.65 20.69
N ILE A 137 25.17 -8.20 19.82
CA ILE A 137 26.43 -7.61 19.35
C ILE A 137 26.14 -6.83 18.05
N PRO A 138 26.16 -5.48 18.04
CA PRO A 138 25.78 -4.68 16.87
C PRO A 138 26.83 -4.71 15.76
N ASP A 139 28.11 -4.70 16.13
CA ASP A 139 29.25 -4.80 15.21
C ASP A 139 30.14 -5.97 15.64
N ILE A 140 29.96 -7.11 14.98
CA ILE A 140 30.73 -8.31 15.28
C ILE A 140 32.22 -8.16 14.95
N ALA A 141 32.58 -7.30 14.00
CA ALA A 141 33.97 -7.09 13.62
C ALA A 141 34.70 -6.29 14.71
N TYR A 142 34.11 -5.17 15.15
CA TYR A 142 34.64 -4.39 16.25
C TYR A 142 34.63 -5.18 17.57
N TRP A 143 33.57 -5.94 17.83
CA TRP A 143 33.48 -6.77 19.03
C TRP A 143 34.60 -7.82 19.08
N LYS A 144 34.87 -8.54 17.98
CA LYS A 144 35.96 -9.52 17.87
C LYS A 144 37.35 -8.91 18.09
N MET A 145 37.54 -7.64 17.73
CA MET A 145 38.82 -6.95 17.96
C MET A 145 39.06 -6.68 19.44
N ARG A 146 37.99 -6.35 20.20
CA ARG A 146 38.06 -6.02 21.63
C ARG A 146 37.97 -7.23 22.55
N HIS A 147 37.27 -8.28 22.14
CA HIS A 147 36.98 -9.49 22.90
C HIS A 147 37.66 -10.70 22.24
N GLN A 148 38.99 -10.64 22.13
CA GLN A 148 39.75 -11.68 21.44
C GLN A 148 39.70 -13.01 22.21
N GLY A 149 39.21 -14.06 21.55
CA GLY A 149 39.11 -15.40 22.12
C GLY A 149 37.82 -15.67 22.89
N GLU A 150 36.94 -14.69 23.02
CA GLU A 150 35.62 -14.89 23.61
C GLU A 150 34.66 -15.53 22.60
N GLU A 151 33.82 -16.45 23.10
CA GLU A 151 32.81 -17.12 22.28
C GLU A 151 31.58 -16.23 22.07
N TYR A 152 30.94 -16.37 20.92
CA TYR A 152 29.70 -15.70 20.58
C TYR A 152 28.72 -16.68 19.94
N ARG A 153 27.42 -16.42 20.07
CA ARG A 153 26.36 -17.18 19.40
C ARG A 153 25.90 -16.42 18.17
N GLN A 154 25.59 -17.13 17.08
CA GLN A 154 24.97 -16.54 15.90
C GLN A 154 23.60 -17.16 15.65
N LYS A 155 22.62 -16.33 15.31
CA LYS A 155 21.29 -16.77 14.87
C LYS A 155 20.92 -16.09 13.57
N LEU A 156 20.12 -16.75 12.75
CA LEU A 156 19.57 -16.15 11.54
C LEU A 156 18.55 -15.07 11.93
N SER A 157 18.72 -13.86 11.40
CA SER A 157 17.78 -12.75 11.54
C SER A 157 16.43 -13.11 10.92
N SER A 158 15.34 -12.74 11.59
CA SER A 158 13.98 -12.86 11.04
C SER A 158 13.45 -11.52 10.52
N ALA A 159 14.15 -10.41 10.71
CA ALA A 159 13.57 -9.08 10.57
C ALA A 159 12.97 -8.81 9.19
N HIS A 160 13.70 -9.08 8.10
CA HIS A 160 13.18 -8.96 6.73
C HIS A 160 12.02 -9.93 6.45
N SER A 161 12.06 -11.15 7.00
CA SER A 161 10.97 -12.11 6.88
C SER A 161 9.71 -11.64 7.61
N ASP A 162 9.88 -10.98 8.76
CA ASP A 162 8.77 -10.45 9.55
C ASP A 162 8.14 -9.22 8.86
N ILE A 163 8.94 -8.38 8.21
CA ILE A 163 8.44 -7.30 7.32
C ILE A 163 7.62 -7.88 6.16
N TYR A 164 8.12 -8.93 5.50
CA TYR A 164 7.37 -9.58 4.42
C TYR A 164 6.03 -10.14 4.93
N LYS A 165 6.02 -10.84 6.07
CA LYS A 165 4.79 -11.39 6.66
C LYS A 165 3.81 -10.28 6.99
N LYS A 166 4.27 -9.19 7.59
CA LYS A 166 3.45 -8.00 7.88
C LYS A 166 2.80 -7.47 6.59
N LEU A 167 3.60 -7.15 5.59
CA LEU A 167 3.12 -6.61 4.32
C LEU A 167 2.14 -7.58 3.62
N SER A 168 2.42 -8.88 3.66
CA SER A 168 1.57 -9.93 3.10
C SER A 168 0.23 -10.04 3.83
N ASN A 169 0.23 -9.96 5.16
CA ASN A 169 -0.98 -10.02 5.98
C ASN A 169 -1.86 -8.79 5.78
N GLU A 170 -1.25 -7.60 5.76
CA GLU A 170 -1.97 -6.34 5.52
C GLU A 170 -2.55 -6.27 4.11
N ARG A 171 -1.81 -6.75 3.11
CA ARG A 171 -2.34 -6.93 1.74
C ARG A 171 -3.58 -7.81 1.73
N GLU A 172 -3.55 -8.95 2.42
CA GLU A 172 -4.69 -9.86 2.45
C GLU A 172 -5.91 -9.23 3.14
N THR A 173 -5.69 -8.58 4.29
CA THR A 173 -6.71 -7.83 5.03
C THR A 173 -7.35 -6.75 4.16
N CYS A 174 -6.53 -5.97 3.47
CA CYS A 174 -6.96 -4.94 2.52
C CYS A 174 -7.82 -5.53 1.39
N LEU A 175 -7.39 -6.63 0.77
CA LEU A 175 -8.15 -7.27 -0.30
C LEU A 175 -9.49 -7.80 0.21
N THR A 176 -9.53 -8.34 1.44
CA THR A 176 -10.78 -8.83 2.05
C THR A 176 -11.74 -7.67 2.28
N ALA A 177 -11.26 -6.56 2.85
CA ALA A 177 -12.07 -5.37 3.07
C ALA A 177 -12.62 -4.80 1.75
N MET A 178 -11.78 -4.64 0.72
CA MET A 178 -12.20 -4.19 -0.61
C MET A 178 -13.22 -5.14 -1.24
N THR A 179 -13.06 -6.45 -1.06
CA THR A 179 -14.01 -7.46 -1.55
C THR A 179 -15.36 -7.33 -0.88
N LEU A 180 -15.39 -7.14 0.45
CA LEU A 180 -16.62 -6.93 1.22
C LEU A 180 -17.34 -5.63 0.81
N GLN A 181 -16.61 -4.63 0.33
CA GLN A 181 -17.16 -3.40 -0.26
C GLN A 181 -17.64 -3.57 -1.71
N GLY A 182 -17.59 -4.79 -2.27
CA GLY A 182 -18.07 -5.09 -3.62
C GLY A 182 -17.02 -4.89 -4.72
N ASN A 183 -15.73 -4.73 -4.38
CA ASN A 183 -14.66 -4.63 -5.39
C ASN A 183 -14.38 -6.01 -6.01
N ILE A 184 -14.94 -6.25 -7.19
CA ILE A 184 -14.76 -7.50 -7.95
C ILE A 184 -13.29 -7.76 -8.31
N GLY A 185 -12.51 -6.70 -8.54
CA GLY A 185 -11.08 -6.81 -8.83
C GLY A 185 -10.29 -7.38 -7.64
N ALA A 186 -10.62 -6.95 -6.41
CA ALA A 186 -10.03 -7.50 -5.20
C ALA A 186 -10.38 -8.98 -5.00
N LEU A 187 -11.64 -9.36 -5.25
CA LEU A 187 -12.08 -10.76 -5.21
C LEU A 187 -11.36 -11.61 -6.25
N ALA A 188 -11.28 -11.15 -7.50
CA ALA A 188 -10.57 -11.84 -8.57
C ALA A 188 -9.10 -12.06 -8.22
N LYS A 189 -8.44 -11.05 -7.65
CA LYS A 189 -7.07 -11.14 -7.19
C LYS A 189 -6.91 -12.16 -6.05
N GLY A 190 -7.79 -12.12 -5.05
CA GLY A 190 -7.81 -13.12 -3.96
C GLY A 190 -8.02 -14.55 -4.47
N LYS A 191 -8.86 -14.75 -5.49
CA LYS A 191 -9.01 -16.06 -6.15
C LYS A 191 -7.73 -16.53 -6.84
N ILE A 192 -7.09 -15.66 -7.62
CA ILE A 192 -5.88 -15.99 -8.41
C ILE A 192 -4.69 -16.28 -7.50
N GLU A 193 -4.47 -15.45 -6.48
CA GLU A 193 -3.24 -15.47 -5.69
C GLU A 193 -3.34 -16.33 -4.43
N LYS A 194 -4.53 -16.39 -3.83
CA LYS A 194 -4.76 -17.03 -2.52
C LYS A 194 -5.72 -18.22 -2.60
N GLY A 195 -6.27 -18.50 -3.78
CA GLY A 195 -7.22 -19.58 -3.96
C GLY A 195 -8.53 -19.37 -3.20
N TRP A 196 -8.96 -18.11 -2.99
CA TRP A 196 -10.23 -17.83 -2.33
C TRP A 196 -11.37 -18.53 -3.06
N VAL A 197 -12.29 -19.10 -2.27
CA VAL A 197 -13.50 -19.74 -2.79
C VAL A 197 -14.68 -19.01 -2.20
N GLU A 198 -15.67 -18.70 -3.04
CA GLU A 198 -16.94 -18.21 -2.55
C GLU A 198 -17.63 -19.35 -1.80
N GLY A 199 -17.76 -19.23 -0.48
CA GLY A 199 -18.73 -20.04 0.25
C GLY A 199 -20.13 -19.77 -0.32
N SER A 200 -21.02 -20.75 -0.24
CA SER A 200 -22.42 -20.56 -0.66
C SER A 200 -22.98 -19.28 -0.02
N LEU A 201 -23.46 -18.35 -0.83
CA LEU A 201 -24.14 -17.15 -0.35
C LEU A 201 -25.27 -17.58 0.60
N VAL A 202 -25.13 -17.30 1.90
CA VAL A 202 -26.29 -17.20 2.77
C VAL A 202 -26.94 -15.89 2.41
N LEU A 203 -27.86 -15.93 1.45
CA LEU A 203 -28.74 -14.81 1.16
C LEU A 203 -29.58 -14.58 2.41
N HIS A 204 -29.15 -13.67 3.28
CA HIS A 204 -30.06 -13.02 4.20
C HIS A 204 -31.00 -12.21 3.33
N ARG A 205 -32.11 -12.84 2.92
CA ARG A 205 -33.23 -12.16 2.29
C ARG A 205 -33.69 -11.15 3.34
N GLU A 206 -33.33 -9.88 3.16
CA GLU A 206 -34.05 -8.80 3.82
C GLU A 206 -35.53 -9.03 3.51
N GLN A 207 -36.31 -9.29 4.56
CA GLN A 207 -37.76 -9.36 4.45
C GLN A 207 -38.28 -7.94 4.22
N ASP A 208 -37.98 -7.36 3.06
CA ASP A 208 -38.89 -6.39 2.48
C ASP A 208 -40.14 -7.18 2.10
N GLY A 209 -41.23 -6.88 2.80
CA GLY A 209 -42.51 -7.59 2.80
C GLY A 209 -43.26 -7.56 1.47
N ASN A 210 -42.63 -8.00 0.38
CA ASN A 210 -43.36 -8.38 -0.83
C ASN A 210 -43.82 -9.82 -0.66
N ALA A 211 -45.09 -9.96 -0.28
CA ALA A 211 -45.80 -11.23 -0.29
C ALA A 211 -45.56 -11.94 -1.63
N THR A 212 -44.96 -13.13 -1.57
CA THR A 212 -44.74 -13.99 -2.73
C THR A 212 -46.08 -14.25 -3.38
N ARG A 213 -46.33 -13.67 -4.56
CA ARG A 213 -47.56 -13.94 -5.33
C ARG A 213 -47.55 -15.40 -5.76
N THR A 214 -48.66 -16.11 -5.56
CA THR A 214 -48.77 -17.51 -5.99
C THR A 214 -48.83 -17.60 -7.52
N ALA A 215 -48.45 -18.75 -8.08
CA ALA A 215 -48.51 -18.97 -9.54
C ALA A 215 -49.90 -18.71 -10.12
N GLU A 216 -50.94 -18.93 -9.32
CA GLU A 216 -52.34 -18.65 -9.66
C GLU A 216 -52.63 -17.14 -9.76
N GLN A 217 -52.04 -16.33 -8.88
CA GLN A 217 -52.16 -14.87 -8.92
C GLN A 217 -51.42 -14.24 -10.11
N ILE A 218 -50.38 -14.91 -10.61
CA ILE A 218 -49.70 -14.50 -11.85
C ILE A 218 -50.56 -14.89 -13.04
N ALA A 219 -51.14 -16.10 -13.04
CA ALA A 219 -51.99 -16.57 -14.14
C ALA A 219 -53.28 -15.74 -14.32
N SER A 220 -53.87 -15.22 -13.23
CA SER A 220 -55.05 -14.34 -13.33
C SER A 220 -54.77 -13.04 -14.06
N ASP A 221 -53.54 -12.50 -13.98
CA ASP A 221 -53.16 -11.24 -14.64
C ASP A 221 -53.13 -11.36 -16.19
N TYR A 222 -53.16 -12.59 -16.72
CA TYR A 222 -53.10 -12.89 -18.15
C TYR A 222 -54.40 -13.51 -18.70
N GLN A 223 -55.47 -13.61 -17.90
CA GLN A 223 -56.74 -14.20 -18.35
C GLN A 223 -57.55 -13.29 -19.28
N GLU A 224 -57.37 -11.97 -19.23
CA GLU A 224 -58.04 -11.04 -20.14
C GLU A 224 -57.03 -10.35 -21.06
N PRO A 225 -57.24 -10.35 -22.40
CA PRO A 225 -56.40 -9.60 -23.31
C PRO A 225 -56.57 -8.11 -23.04
N LYS A 226 -55.53 -7.47 -22.50
CA LYS A 226 -55.47 -6.01 -22.36
C LYS A 226 -55.64 -5.37 -23.74
N GLN A 227 -56.67 -4.55 -23.93
CA GLN A 227 -56.83 -3.77 -25.16
C GLN A 227 -55.62 -2.85 -25.33
N LEU A 228 -55.02 -2.88 -26.52
CA LEU A 228 -53.98 -1.94 -26.91
C LEU A 228 -54.59 -0.54 -26.95
N PRO A 229 -53.90 0.49 -26.43
CA PRO A 229 -54.41 1.85 -26.47
C PRO A 229 -54.55 2.32 -27.93
N ASP A 230 -55.67 2.99 -28.21
CA ASP A 230 -55.96 3.51 -29.55
C ASP A 230 -54.86 4.47 -30.00
N LYS A 231 -54.45 4.30 -31.26
CA LYS A 231 -53.52 5.21 -31.92
C LYS A 231 -54.30 6.43 -32.40
N ASP A 232 -54.21 7.52 -31.65
CA ASP A 232 -54.56 8.84 -32.18
C ASP A 232 -53.55 9.19 -33.28
N PHE A 233 -54.05 9.36 -34.50
CA PHE A 233 -53.32 9.90 -35.67
C PHE A 233 -53.59 11.41 -35.80
#